data_AF-A0A3S4FWK2-F1
#
_entry.id   AF-A0A3S4FWK2-F1
#
_cell.length_a   1.000
_cell.length_b   1.000
_cell.length_c   1.000
_cell.angle_alpha   90.00
_cell.angle_beta   90.00
_cell.angle_gamma   90.00
#
_symmetry.space_group_name_H-M   'P 1'
#
loop_
_entity.id
_entity.type
_entity.pdbx_description
1 polymer ?
#
loop_
_entity_poly.entity_id
_entity_poly.type
_entity_poly.pdbx_seq_one_letter_code
_entity_poly.pdbx_strand_id
1 'polypeptide(L)' 'MTKEMQNLALAPVGNLESYIRAANAWPMLSADEERHWLKGCITRAIWKQLKR' A
#
# COMPACT_ATOMS: atom_id res chain seq x y z
N MET A 1 6.55 0.24 -4.55
CA MET A 1 5.93 -1.01 -4.05
C MET A 1 7.07 -1.96 -3.79
N THR A 2 7.59 -1.94 -2.57
CA THR A 2 8.63 -2.89 -2.16
C THR A 2 8.04 -4.29 -2.26
N LYS A 3 8.84 -5.24 -2.76
CA LYS A 3 8.46 -6.63 -3.07
C LYS A 3 7.78 -7.33 -1.88
N GLU A 4 8.15 -6.89 -0.67
CA GLU A 4 7.60 -7.24 0.63
C GLU A 4 6.07 -7.02 0.75
N MET A 5 5.55 -5.90 0.22
CA MET A 5 4.13 -5.54 0.34
C MET A 5 3.22 -6.44 -0.51
N GLN A 6 3.73 -6.97 -1.62
CA GLN A 6 2.96 -7.89 -2.46
C GLN A 6 2.80 -9.26 -1.79
N ASN A 7 3.78 -9.68 -0.99
CA ASN A 7 3.78 -10.99 -0.34
C ASN A 7 2.82 -11.05 0.86
N LEU A 8 2.62 -9.93 1.55
CA LEU A 8 1.66 -9.80 2.66
C LEU A 8 0.19 -9.71 2.21
N ALA A 9 -0.06 -9.31 0.96
CA ALA A 9 -1.40 -9.20 0.38
C ALA A 9 -2.03 -10.56 0.00
N LEU A 10 -1.26 -11.67 0.11
CA LEU A 10 -1.70 -13.03 -0.20
C LEU A 10 -2.22 -13.82 1.02
N ALA A 11 -2.43 -13.15 2.17
CA ALA A 11 -3.00 -13.81 3.34
C ALA A 11 -4.36 -14.45 3.00
N PRO A 12 -4.62 -15.71 3.37
CA PRO A 12 -5.81 -16.44 2.96
C PRO A 12 -7.07 -15.72 3.43
N VAL A 13 -7.94 -15.39 2.46
CA VAL A 13 -9.16 -14.55 2.53
C VAL A 13 -10.29 -15.18 3.37
N GLY A 14 -9.98 -16.02 4.37
CA GLY A 14 -10.96 -16.82 5.12
C GLY A 14 -10.88 -16.73 6.64
N ASN A 15 -9.89 -16.05 7.22
CA ASN A 15 -9.75 -15.94 8.67
C ASN A 15 -9.38 -14.51 9.09
N LEU A 16 -10.21 -13.89 9.94
CA LEU A 16 -10.01 -12.54 10.46
C LEU A 16 -8.64 -12.39 11.14
N GLU A 17 -8.18 -13.43 11.81
CA GLU A 17 -6.88 -13.45 12.50
C GLU A 17 -5.68 -13.44 11.54
N SER A 18 -5.87 -13.92 10.31
CA SER A 18 -4.88 -13.83 9.24
C SER A 18 -4.81 -12.41 8.69
N TYR A 19 -5.95 -11.73 8.55
CA TYR A 19 -6.00 -10.32 8.16
C TYR A 19 -5.37 -9.41 9.21
N ILE A 20 -5.65 -9.64 10.50
CA ILE A 20 -5.09 -8.84 11.60
C ILE A 20 -3.56 -8.96 11.63
N ARG A 21 -3.03 -10.19 11.48
CA ARG A 21 -1.57 -10.40 11.41
C ARG A 21 -0.95 -9.78 10.17
N ALA A 22 -1.60 -9.92 9.02
CA ALA A 22 -1.12 -9.30 7.79
C ALA A 22 -1.10 -7.77 7.93
N ALA A 23 -2.15 -7.15 8.47
CA ALA A 23 -2.21 -5.70 8.67
C ALA A 23 -1.19 -5.20 9.71
N ASN A 24 -1.01 -5.93 10.82
CA ASN A 24 -0.04 -5.57 11.86
C ASN A 24 1.41 -5.82 11.45
N ALA A 25 1.66 -6.69 10.46
CA ALA A 25 2.98 -6.90 9.89
C ALA A 25 3.42 -5.75 8.97
N TRP A 26 2.53 -4.79 8.69
CA TRP A 26 2.91 -3.63 7.88
C TRP A 26 3.62 -2.62 8.77
N PRO A 27 4.86 -2.23 8.42
CA PRO A 27 5.50 -1.13 9.12
C PRO A 27 4.68 0.14 8.90
N MET A 28 4.31 0.83 9.98
CA MET A 28 3.70 2.15 9.86
C MET A 28 4.70 3.08 9.17
N LEU A 29 4.25 3.69 8.08
CA LEU A 29 5.03 4.69 7.38
C LEU A 29 5.16 5.94 8.25
N SER A 30 6.34 6.54 8.24
CA SER A 30 6.52 7.87 8.81
C SER A 30 5.75 8.92 8.00
N ALA A 31 5.43 10.06 8.61
CA ALA A 31 4.70 11.14 7.93
C ALA A 31 5.38 11.64 6.65
N ASP A 32 6.72 11.58 6.59
CA ASP A 32 7.50 11.93 5.40
C ASP A 32 7.38 10.88 4.28
N GLU A 33 7.44 9.60 4.64
CA GLU A 33 7.26 8.51 3.68
C GLU A 33 5.83 8.49 3.12
N GLU A 34 4.82 8.73 3.96
CA GLU A 34 3.43 8.83 3.53
C GLU A 34 3.24 10.01 2.55
N ARG A 35 3.81 11.19 2.85
CA ARG A 35 3.79 12.34 1.95
C ARG A 35 4.49 12.05 0.62
N HIS A 36 5.63 11.36 0.63
CA HIS A 36 6.34 10.98 -0.58
C HIS A 36 5.50 10.02 -1.45
N TRP A 37 4.91 9.01 -0.82
CA TRP A 37 4.02 8.06 -1.49
C TRP A 37 2.77 8.72 -2.08
N LEU A 38 2.12 9.61 -1.32
CA LEU A 38 0.94 10.35 -1.76
C LEU A 38 1.26 11.26 -2.96
N LYS A 39 2.40 11.96 -2.94
CA LYS A 39 2.86 12.77 -4.09
C LYS A 39 3.01 11.91 -5.36
N GLY A 40 3.58 10.71 -5.23
CA GLY A 40 3.71 9.76 -6.36
C GLY A 40 2.37 9.20 -6.84
N CYS A 41 1.39 9.03 -5.96
CA CYS A 41 0.05 8.56 -6.34
C CYS A 41 -0.76 9.65 -7.04
N ILE A 42 -0.70 10.90 -6.53
CA ILE A 42 -1.39 12.05 -7.11
C ILE A 42 -0.85 12.37 -8.51
N THR A 43 0.47 12.40 -8.69
CA THR A 43 1.08 12.66 -10.01
C THR A 43 0.69 11.59 -11.04
N ARG A 44 0.63 10.32 -10.65
CA ARG A 44 0.13 9.23 -11.51
C ARG A 44 -1.36 9.33 -11.80
N ALA A 45 -2.17 9.72 -10.82
CA ALA A 45 -3.61 9.92 -11.00
C ALA A 45 -3.90 11.07 -11.97
N ILE A 46 -3.22 12.21 -11.79
CA ILE A 46 -3.30 13.37 -12.69
C ILE A 46 -2.84 12.99 -14.10
N TRP A 47 -1.70 12.30 -14.23
CA TRP A 47 -1.21 11.87 -15.54
C TRP A 47 -2.18 10.92 -16.24
N LYS A 48 -2.82 10.00 -15.49
CA LYS A 48 -3.86 9.11 -16.02
C LYS A 48 -5.13 9.86 -16.45
N GLN A 49 -5.48 10.95 -15.77
CA GLN A 49 -6.58 11.83 -16.15
C GLN A 49 -6.24 12.70 -17.37
N LEU A 50 -5.01 13.18 -17.49
CA LEU A 50 -4.55 14.04 -18.59
C LEU A 50 -4.32 13.26 -19.90
N LYS A 51 -4.07 11.95 -19.81
CA LYS A 51 -3.85 11.04 -20.95
C LYS A 51 -5.14 10.36 -21.44
N ARG A 52 -6.29 10.79 -20.93
CA ARG A 52 -7.63 10.32 -21.30
C ARG A 52 -8.35 11.45 -22.04
#